data_AF-A0A419YBW5-F1
#
_entry.id   AF-A0A419YBW5-F1
#
_cell.length_a   1.000
_cell.length_b   1.000
_cell.length_c   1.000
_cell.angle_alpha   90.00
_cell.angle_beta   90.00
_cell.angle_gamma   90.00
#
_symmetry.space_group_name_H-M   'P 1'
#
loop_
_entity.id
_entity.type
_entity.pdbx_description
1 polymer ?
#
loop_
_entity_poly.entity_id
_entity_poly.type
_entity_poly.pdbx_seq_one_letter_code
_entity_poly.pdbx_strand_id
1 'polypeptide(L)' 'MSDASDRLRHKAEEAAGAAKERVGAATGDDQLEGEGQAQQAGAQLKQDVDKAKDKAKEGIDKVKGAFKR' A
#
# COMPACT_ATOMS: atom_id res chain seq x y z
N MET A 1 -14.00 -10.01 -11.70
CA MET A 1 -14.46 -9.46 -10.41
C MET A 1 -13.32 -9.01 -9.50
N SER A 2 -12.06 -8.97 -9.95
CA SER A 2 -10.90 -8.73 -9.07
C SER A 2 -10.64 -7.26 -8.72
N ASP A 3 -10.81 -6.32 -9.65
CA ASP A 3 -10.46 -4.91 -9.42
C ASP A 3 -11.34 -4.19 -8.39
N ALA A 4 -12.63 -4.53 -8.31
CA ALA A 4 -13.55 -3.88 -7.39
C ALA A 4 -13.30 -4.30 -5.94
N SER A 5 -13.06 -5.60 -5.71
CA SER A 5 -12.73 -6.13 -4.38
C SER A 5 -11.38 -5.63 -3.88
N ASP A 6 -10.35 -5.60 -4.73
CA ASP A 6 -9.02 -5.14 -4.30
C ASP A 6 -9.00 -3.65 -3.95
N ARG A 7 -9.67 -2.80 -4.74
CA ARG A 7 -9.79 -1.37 -4.41
C ARG A 7 -10.61 -1.13 -3.15
N LEU A 8 -11.68 -1.90 -2.95
CA LEU A 8 -12.52 -1.81 -1.75
C LEU A 8 -11.73 -2.23 -0.51
N ARG A 9 -10.94 -3.30 -0.62
CA ARG A 9 -10.10 -3.82 0.46
C ARG A 9 -9.00 -2.84 0.84
N HIS A 10 -8.32 -2.25 -0.15
CA HIS A 10 -7.34 -1.19 0.08
C HIS A 10 -7.95 0.01 0.82
N LYS A 11 -9.10 0.51 0.37
CA LYS A 11 -9.80 1.60 1.04
C LYS A 11 -10.27 1.24 2.44
N ALA A 12 -10.71 0.00 2.65
CA ALA A 12 -11.14 -0.48 3.95
C ALA A 12 -9.96 -0.54 4.94
N GLU A 13 -8.79 -0.99 4.49
CA GLU A 13 -7.56 -1.00 5.30
C GLU A 13 -7.08 0.42 5.62
N GLU A 14 -7.11 1.36 4.66
CA GLU A 14 -6.79 2.77 4.93
C GLU A 14 -7.77 3.40 5.93
N ALA A 15 -9.07 3.15 5.77
CA ALA A 15 -10.09 3.66 6.68
C ALA A 15 -9.96 3.06 8.07
N ALA A 16 -9.65 1.76 8.18
CA ALA A 16 -9.40 1.09 9.45
C ALA A 16 -8.14 1.62 10.15
N GLY A 17 -7.05 1.84 9.40
CA GLY A 17 -5.82 2.45 9.93
C GLY A 17 -6.05 3.87 10.44
N ALA A 18 -6.73 4.72 9.67
CA ALA A 18 -7.08 6.07 10.08
C ALA A 18 -8.04 6.10 11.29
N ALA A 19 -8.96 5.14 11.36
CA ALA A 19 -9.84 4.99 12.52
C ALA A 19 -9.06 4.57 13.77
N LYS A 20 -8.15 3.59 13.67
CA LYS A 20 -7.28 3.19 14.77
C LYS A 20 -6.40 4.34 15.26
N GLU A 21 -5.82 5.10 14.34
CA GLU A 21 -5.01 6.28 14.68
C GLU A 21 -5.82 7.31 15.46
N ARG A 22 -7.01 7.67 14.96
CA ARG A 22 -7.87 8.66 15.62
C ARG A 22 -8.44 8.17 16.94
N VAL A 23 -8.83 6.90 17.02
CA VAL A 23 -9.36 6.32 18.25
C VAL A 23 -8.23 6.23 19.28
N GLY A 24 -7.04 5.75 18.90
CA GLY A 24 -5.87 5.70 19.78
C GLY A 24 -5.48 7.07 20.30
N ALA A 25 -5.37 8.07 19.42
CA ALA A 25 -5.09 9.45 19.82
C ALA A 25 -6.18 10.05 20.75
N ALA A 26 -7.45 9.70 20.51
CA ALA A 26 -8.56 10.19 21.33
C ALA A 26 -8.67 9.49 22.70
N THR A 27 -8.30 8.21 22.79
CA THR A 27 -8.34 7.43 24.04
C THR A 27 -7.00 7.43 24.79
N GLY A 28 -5.94 7.99 24.21
CA GLY A 28 -4.58 7.93 24.73
C GLY A 28 -3.97 6.52 24.67
N ASP A 29 -4.39 5.71 23.69
CA ASP A 29 -3.87 4.37 23.45
C ASP A 29 -2.79 4.44 22.35
N ASP A 30 -1.53 4.55 22.78
CA ASP A 30 -0.35 4.60 21.90
C ASP A 30 -0.25 3.37 20.98
N GLN A 31 -0.82 2.23 21.39
CA GLN A 31 -0.79 1.00 20.61
C GLN A 31 -1.73 1.10 19.41
N LEU A 32 -2.95 1.58 19.61
CA LEU A 32 -3.92 1.85 18.53
C LEU A 32 -3.43 2.96 17.60
N GLU A 33 -2.83 4.01 18.15
CA GLU A 33 -2.25 5.10 17.35
C GLU A 33 -1.10 4.57 16.47
N GLY A 34 -0.15 3.86 17.08
CA GLY A 34 0.99 3.28 16.40
C GLY A 34 0.61 2.23 15.36
N GLU A 35 -0.39 1.39 15.63
CA GLU A 35 -0.91 0.43 14.65
C GLU A 35 -1.51 1.12 13.42
N GLY A 36 -2.26 2.21 13.62
CA GLY A 36 -2.84 3.00 12.54
C GLY A 36 -1.77 3.60 11.63
N GLN A 37 -0.78 4.26 12.23
CA GLN A 37 0.32 4.88 11.49
C GLN A 37 1.22 3.85 10.80
N ALA A 38 1.54 2.74 11.47
CA ALA A 38 2.35 1.67 10.89
C ALA A 38 1.64 1.00 9.69
N GLN A 39 0.33 0.80 9.77
CA GLN A 39 -0.45 0.27 8.64
C GLN A 39 -0.44 1.23 7.44
N GLN A 40 -0.63 2.53 7.67
CA GLN A 40 -0.59 3.52 6.60
C GLN A 40 0.81 3.62 5.97
N ALA A 41 1.85 3.73 6.78
CA ALA A 41 3.23 3.80 6.32
C ALA A 41 3.63 2.53 5.53
N GLY A 42 3.28 1.35 6.03
CA GLY A 42 3.54 0.08 5.35
C GLY A 42 2.77 -0.06 4.03
N ALA A 43 1.53 0.41 3.97
CA ALA A 43 0.71 0.41 2.76
C ALA A 43 1.28 1.37 1.69
N GLN A 44 1.65 2.59 2.07
CA GLN A 44 2.27 3.56 1.17
C GLN A 44 3.59 3.02 0.62
N LEU A 45 4.43 2.48 1.51
CA LEU A 45 5.73 1.92 1.14
C LEU A 45 5.59 0.74 0.17
N LYS A 46 4.63 -0.17 0.42
CA LYS A 46 4.33 -1.28 -0.51
C LYS A 46 3.88 -0.77 -1.87
N GLN A 47 2.95 0.19 -1.91
CA GLN A 47 2.48 0.74 -3.19
C GLN A 47 3.61 1.42 -3.97
N ASP A 48 4.50 2.16 -3.31
CA ASP A 48 5.61 2.82 -3.98
C ASP A 48 6.67 1.82 -4.46
N VAL A 49 6.96 0.79 -3.65
CA VAL A 49 7.86 -0.30 -4.03
C VAL A 49 7.28 -1.12 -5.18
N ASP A 50 5.99 -1.46 -5.17
CA ASP A 50 5.35 -2.20 -6.24
C ASP A 50 5.30 -1.38 -7.53
N LYS A 51 4.95 -0.09 -7.47
CA LYS A 51 5.02 0.82 -8.63
C LYS A 51 6.45 0.92 -9.19
N ALA A 52 7.46 1.01 -8.33
CA ALA A 52 8.86 1.05 -8.76
C ALA A 52 9.29 -0.28 -9.40
N LYS A 53 8.89 -1.42 -8.81
CA LYS A 53 9.13 -2.75 -9.38
C LYS A 53 8.45 -2.94 -10.72
N ASP A 54 7.21 -2.52 -10.88
CA ASP A 54 6.48 -2.65 -12.15
C ASP A 54 7.11 -1.80 -13.25
N LYS A 55 7.47 -0.54 -12.97
CA LYS A 55 8.19 0.31 -13.93
C LYS A 55 9.55 -0.29 -14.30
N ALA A 56 10.28 -0.83 -13.32
CA ALA A 56 11.56 -1.49 -13.57
C ALA A 56 11.38 -2.74 -14.42
N LYS A 57 10.36 -3.57 -14.12
CA LYS A 57 10.00 -4.74 -14.93
C LYS A 57 9.67 -4.36 -16.36
N GLU A 58 8.80 -3.36 -16.58
CA GLU A 58 8.45 -2.90 -17.93
C GLU A 58 9.68 -2.41 -18.71
N GLY A 59 10.57 -1.65 -18.07
CA GLY A 59 11.81 -1.19 -18.69
C GLY A 59 12.73 -2.34 -19.07
N ILE A 60 12.91 -3.31 -18.17
CA ILE A 60 13.73 -4.50 -18.41
C ILE A 60 13.10 -5.41 -19.47
N ASP A 61 11.78 -5.58 -19.50
CA ASP A 61 11.09 -6.41 -20.50
C ASP A 61 11.21 -5.79 -21.90
N LYS A 62 11.11 -4.46 -22.04
CA LYS A 62 11.37 -3.78 -23.31
C LYS A 62 12.80 -4.00 -23.80
N VAL A 63 13.79 -3.91 -22.90
CA VAL A 63 15.19 -4.14 -23.24
C VAL A 63 15.42 -5.61 -23.62
N LYS A 64 14.86 -6.57 -22.87
CA LYS A 64 14.94 -8.00 -23.19
C LYS A 64 14.25 -8.33 -24.52
N GLY A 65 13.09 -7.74 -24.80
CA GLY A 65 12.37 -7.94 -26.05
C GLY A 65 13.11 -7.36 -27.26
N ALA A 66 13.81 -6.24 -27.10
CA ALA A 66 14.65 -5.66 -28.14
C ALA A 66 15.94 -6.46 -28.39
N PHE A 67 16.51 -7.08 -27.35
CA PHE A 67 17.75 -7.85 -27.44
C PHE A 67 17.54 -9.32 -27.87
N LYS A 68 16.32 -9.85 -27.78
CA LYS A 68 15.96 -11.23 -28.15
C LYS A 68 15.31 -11.35 -29.53
N ARG A 69 15.44 -10.31 -30.37
CA ARG A 69 14.99 -10.35 -31.76
C ARG A 69 16.03 -11.01 -32.68
#